data_AF-A0A444WQY4-F1
#
_entry.id   AF-A0A444WQY4-F1
#
_cell.length_a   1.000
_cell.length_b   1.000
_cell.length_c   1.000
_cell.angle_alpha   90.00
_cell.angle_beta   90.00
_cell.angle_gamma   90.00
#
_symmetry.space_group_name_H-M   'P 1'
#
loop_
_entity.id
_entity.type
_entity.pdbx_description
1 polymer ?
#
loop_
_entity_poly.entity_id
_entity_poly.type
_entity_poly.pdbx_seq_one_letter_code
_entity_poly.pdbx_strand_id
1 'polypeptide(L)'
;MASTSNAAGSLNNPRSFGSIMRRMNRNREVRLPEWCACGSRPVLWWSGTDSNPGRPFLDCPNYNTVGKKWCGLFMWVDKVLEDAMPCDDRTKYSDDDEEWKMKMAWKFGKLEAEIRVLKMGGILMFVFMLLIVIEMEIKVFDYMHTFVPGLLSNEIEMDRI
;
A
#
# COMPACT_ATOMS: atom_id res chain seq x y z
N MET A 1 -23.49 -61.43 31.10
CA MET A 1 -23.07 -61.05 29.74
C MET A 1 -24.11 -60.11 29.17
N ALA A 2 -23.65 -59.09 28.45
CA ALA A 2 -24.31 -57.81 28.23
C ALA A 2 -25.57 -57.86 27.33
N SER A 3 -26.53 -57.02 27.68
CA SER A 3 -27.59 -56.52 26.79
C SER A 3 -27.00 -55.63 25.70
N THR A 4 -27.51 -55.70 24.47
CA THR A 4 -27.51 -54.55 23.56
C THR A 4 -28.84 -54.49 22.80
N SER A 5 -29.67 -53.51 23.16
CA SER A 5 -30.77 -53.03 22.35
C SER A 5 -30.25 -51.89 21.48
N ASN A 6 -30.34 -52.06 20.17
CA ASN A 6 -30.03 -51.00 19.20
C ASN A 6 -31.23 -50.07 19.09
N ALA A 7 -31.10 -48.85 19.60
CA ALA A 7 -31.98 -47.74 19.27
C ALA A 7 -31.14 -46.67 18.54
N ALA A 8 -31.28 -46.64 17.22
CA ALA A 8 -30.74 -45.59 16.37
C ALA A 8 -31.49 -44.27 16.66
N GLY A 9 -30.92 -43.46 17.55
CA GLY A 9 -31.41 -42.12 17.88
C GLY A 9 -30.87 -41.08 16.91
N SER A 10 -31.70 -40.68 15.95
CA SER A 10 -31.53 -39.48 15.13
C SER A 10 -31.34 -38.24 16.01
N LEU A 11 -30.19 -37.57 15.90
CA LEU A 11 -29.85 -36.40 16.72
C LEU A 11 -29.82 -35.12 15.87
N ASN A 12 -31.01 -34.69 15.43
CA ASN A 12 -31.21 -33.33 14.92
C ASN A 12 -31.55 -32.43 16.11
N ASN A 13 -30.54 -31.84 16.76
CA ASN A 13 -30.79 -30.84 17.80
C ASN A 13 -30.11 -29.48 17.43
N PRO A 14 -30.88 -28.45 17.00
CA PRO A 14 -30.33 -27.15 16.63
C PRO A 14 -29.87 -26.28 17.83
N ARG A 15 -30.09 -26.74 19.07
CA ARG A 15 -29.92 -25.94 20.29
C ARG A 15 -28.49 -25.85 20.85
N SER A 16 -27.48 -26.45 20.20
CA SER A 16 -26.09 -26.44 20.69
C SER A 16 -25.21 -25.34 20.08
N PHE A 17 -25.59 -24.70 18.98
CA PHE A 17 -24.70 -23.76 18.29
C PHE A 17 -24.49 -22.44 19.03
N GLY A 18 -25.54 -21.88 19.64
CA GLY A 18 -25.43 -20.66 20.44
C GLY A 18 -24.59 -20.85 21.71
N SER A 19 -24.53 -22.07 22.26
CA SER A 19 -23.66 -22.40 23.38
C SER A 19 -22.23 -22.69 22.93
N ILE A 20 -22.01 -23.24 21.73
CA ILE A 20 -20.68 -23.38 21.12
C ILE A 20 -20.04 -22.00 20.87
N MET A 21 -20.77 -21.05 20.27
CA MET A 21 -20.26 -19.69 20.05
C MET A 21 -19.94 -18.98 21.36
N ARG A 22 -20.81 -19.12 22.39
CA ARG A 22 -20.54 -18.61 23.74
C ARG A 22 -19.34 -19.28 24.41
N ARG A 23 -19.07 -20.55 24.10
CA ARG A 23 -17.93 -21.31 24.62
C ARG A 23 -16.62 -20.91 23.93
N MET A 24 -16.63 -20.68 22.61
CA MET A 24 -15.48 -20.12 21.86
C MET A 24 -15.09 -18.74 22.38
N ASN A 25 -16.06 -17.90 22.76
CA ASN A 25 -15.77 -16.59 23.36
C ASN A 25 -15.10 -16.70 24.76
N ARG A 26 -15.24 -17.83 25.46
CA ARG A 26 -14.63 -18.06 26.78
C ARG A 26 -13.27 -18.76 26.71
N ASN A 27 -13.04 -19.60 25.71
CA ASN A 27 -11.76 -20.28 25.50
C ASN A 27 -10.91 -19.42 24.57
N ARG A 28 -10.13 -18.50 25.14
CA ARG A 28 -9.16 -17.63 24.44
C ARG A 28 -7.97 -18.44 23.91
N GLU A 29 -8.22 -19.46 23.12
CA GLU A 29 -7.22 -19.95 22.19
C GLU A 29 -7.27 -19.01 20.99
N VAL A 30 -6.14 -18.34 20.78
CA VAL A 30 -5.80 -17.24 19.87
C VAL A 30 -6.00 -17.61 18.40
N ARG A 31 -7.21 -18.03 18.02
CA ARG A 31 -7.50 -18.48 16.66
C ARG A 31 -8.77 -17.82 16.19
N LEU A 32 -8.62 -16.94 15.20
CA LEU A 32 -9.74 -16.34 14.50
C LEU A 32 -10.61 -17.47 13.92
N PRO A 33 -11.94 -17.37 14.03
CA PRO A 33 -12.82 -18.36 13.44
C PRO A 33 -12.60 -18.40 11.92
N GLU A 34 -12.23 -19.56 11.39
CA GLU A 34 -12.01 -19.71 9.94
C GLU A 34 -13.34 -19.67 9.16
N TRP A 35 -14.45 -20.08 9.81
CA TRP A 35 -15.77 -20.20 9.21
C TRP A 35 -16.86 -19.67 10.14
N CYS A 36 -17.83 -18.95 9.57
CA CYS A 36 -19.06 -18.61 10.28
C CYS A 36 -20.08 -19.76 10.22
N ALA A 37 -21.14 -19.72 11.04
CA ALA A 37 -22.16 -20.77 11.05
C ALA A 37 -23.02 -20.82 9.76
N CYS A 38 -22.89 -19.85 8.87
CA CYS A 38 -23.44 -19.92 7.52
C CYS A 38 -22.59 -20.76 6.55
N GLY A 39 -21.41 -21.23 6.97
CA GLY A 39 -20.45 -21.93 6.10
C GLY A 39 -19.64 -20.99 5.20
N SER A 40 -19.62 -19.68 5.49
CA SER A 40 -18.84 -18.68 4.74
C SER A 40 -17.66 -18.18 5.57
N ARG A 41 -16.57 -17.76 4.94
CA ARG A 41 -15.44 -17.14 5.64
C ARG A 41 -15.83 -15.78 6.24
N PRO A 42 -15.49 -15.48 7.51
CA PRO A 42 -15.74 -14.17 8.10
C PRO A 42 -14.97 -13.06 7.39
N VAL A 43 -15.53 -11.85 7.39
CA VAL A 43 -14.95 -10.67 6.74
C VAL A 43 -14.47 -9.69 7.81
N LEU A 44 -13.32 -9.07 7.56
CA LEU A 44 -12.76 -8.01 8.40
C LEU A 44 -13.43 -6.67 8.08
N TRP A 45 -13.90 -5.99 9.10
CA TRP A 45 -14.56 -4.69 9.05
C TRP A 45 -13.91 -3.71 10.02
N TRP A 46 -14.11 -2.43 9.76
CA TRP A 46 -13.65 -1.34 10.60
C TRP A 46 -14.85 -0.62 11.21
N SER A 47 -14.83 -0.45 12.53
CA SER A 47 -15.92 0.22 13.24
C SER A 47 -15.89 1.72 12.97
N GLY A 48 -17.02 2.27 12.52
CA GLY A 48 -17.23 3.71 12.34
C GLY A 48 -17.99 4.37 13.48
N THR A 49 -18.15 3.69 14.63
CA THR A 49 -18.91 4.25 15.77
C THR A 49 -18.03 5.15 16.62
N ASP A 50 -18.61 6.23 17.16
CA ASP A 50 -17.89 7.20 18.01
C ASP A 50 -17.26 6.56 19.26
N SER A 51 -17.86 5.48 19.77
CA SER A 51 -17.33 4.74 20.93
C SER A 51 -16.15 3.82 20.58
N ASN A 52 -16.06 3.37 19.32
CA ASN A 52 -15.01 2.43 18.88
C ASN A 52 -14.49 2.86 17.48
N PRO A 53 -13.93 4.07 17.33
CA PRO A 53 -13.54 4.58 16.02
C PRO A 53 -12.36 3.78 15.47
N GLY A 54 -12.48 3.30 14.24
CA GLY A 54 -11.41 2.59 13.53
C GLY A 54 -11.00 1.25 14.17
N ARG A 55 -11.84 0.65 15.03
CA ARG A 55 -11.49 -0.63 15.65
C ARG A 55 -11.84 -1.81 14.72
N PRO A 56 -10.92 -2.76 14.46
CA PRO A 56 -11.18 -3.87 13.54
C PRO A 56 -11.96 -5.03 14.18
N PHE A 57 -12.95 -5.56 13.47
CA PHE A 57 -13.75 -6.72 13.87
C PHE A 57 -14.03 -7.69 12.72
N LEU A 58 -14.23 -8.97 13.02
CA LEU A 58 -14.73 -9.97 12.09
C LEU A 58 -16.26 -10.08 12.21
N ASP A 59 -16.94 -10.09 11.05
CA ASP A 59 -18.38 -10.30 10.95
C ASP A 59 -18.72 -11.34 9.86
N CYS A 60 -19.92 -11.89 9.92
CA CYS A 60 -20.48 -12.73 8.89
C CYS A 60 -20.72 -11.93 7.58
N PRO A 61 -20.36 -12.46 6.40
CA PRO A 61 -20.65 -11.83 5.11
C PRO A 61 -22.13 -11.56 4.84
N ASN A 62 -23.02 -12.28 5.54
CA ASN A 62 -24.46 -12.13 5.36
C ASN A 62 -25.05 -10.99 6.20
N TYR A 63 -24.23 -10.25 6.97
CA TYR A 63 -24.69 -9.09 7.72
C TYR A 63 -25.33 -8.07 6.78
N ASN A 64 -26.55 -7.63 7.11
CA ASN A 64 -27.34 -6.66 6.33
C ASN A 64 -27.57 -7.04 4.85
N THR A 65 -27.46 -8.33 4.50
CA THR A 65 -27.73 -8.81 3.13
C THR A 65 -29.19 -9.26 2.99
N VAL A 66 -29.89 -8.72 1.99
CA VAL A 66 -31.29 -9.08 1.72
C VAL A 66 -31.38 -10.56 1.31
N GLY A 67 -32.28 -11.32 1.92
CA GLY A 67 -32.54 -12.72 1.58
C GLY A 67 -31.58 -13.74 2.19
N LYS A 68 -30.61 -13.34 3.04
CA LYS A 68 -29.74 -14.27 3.76
C LYS A 68 -29.87 -14.10 5.27
N LYS A 69 -29.81 -15.21 6.00
CA LYS A 69 -29.77 -15.21 7.46
C LYS A 69 -28.39 -14.81 7.96
N TRP A 70 -28.32 -13.81 8.84
CA TRP A 70 -27.12 -13.49 9.61
C TRP A 70 -26.99 -14.48 10.78
N CYS A 71 -25.78 -14.99 11.02
CA CYS A 71 -25.54 -15.99 12.07
C CYS A 71 -25.10 -15.42 13.42
N GLY A 72 -25.05 -14.10 13.56
CA GLY A 72 -24.62 -13.45 14.81
C GLY A 72 -23.11 -13.52 15.08
N LEU A 73 -22.29 -13.80 14.06
CA LEU A 73 -20.84 -13.80 14.23
C LEU A 73 -20.35 -12.36 14.33
N PHE A 74 -19.80 -11.97 15.47
CA PHE A 74 -19.14 -10.69 15.69
C PHE A 74 -17.99 -10.87 16.68
N MET A 75 -16.76 -10.50 16.29
CA MET A 75 -15.57 -10.68 17.12
C MET A 75 -14.55 -9.56 16.88
N TRP A 76 -14.12 -8.89 17.95
CA TRP A 76 -13.02 -7.92 17.87
C TRP A 76 -11.67 -8.62 17.64
N VAL A 77 -10.85 -8.07 16.74
CA VAL A 77 -9.57 -8.69 16.29
C VAL A 77 -8.36 -8.26 17.13
N ASP A 78 -8.49 -7.16 17.86
CA ASP A 78 -7.42 -6.57 18.67
C ASP A 78 -6.80 -7.52 19.70
N LYS A 79 -7.62 -8.38 20.31
CA LYS A 79 -7.14 -9.35 21.32
C LYS A 79 -6.30 -10.49 20.75
N VAL A 80 -6.45 -10.80 19.46
CA VAL A 80 -5.70 -11.90 18.82
C VAL A 80 -4.29 -11.46 18.47
N LEU A 81 -4.08 -10.17 18.20
CA LEU A 81 -2.75 -9.62 17.95
C LEU A 81 -1.93 -9.53 19.25
N GLU A 82 -2.58 -9.23 20.38
CA GLU A 82 -1.93 -9.19 21.70
C GLU A 82 -1.51 -10.58 22.19
N ASP A 83 -2.32 -11.62 22.01
CA ASP A 83 -2.01 -12.98 22.50
C ASP A 83 -1.16 -13.83 21.51
N ALA A 84 -1.02 -13.41 20.23
CA ALA A 84 -0.17 -14.09 19.24
C ALA A 84 1.29 -13.59 19.27
N MET A 85 1.55 -12.50 20.00
CA MET A 85 2.89 -12.02 20.28
C MET A 85 3.26 -12.50 21.68
N PRO A 86 4.18 -13.47 21.84
CA PRO A 86 4.76 -13.73 23.15
C PRO A 86 5.30 -12.40 23.64
N CYS A 87 4.92 -12.00 24.85
CA CYS A 87 5.52 -10.87 25.55
C CYS A 87 7.02 -11.14 25.73
N ASP A 88 7.82 -10.81 24.72
CA ASP A 88 9.18 -10.35 24.86
C ASP A 88 9.08 -9.01 25.59
N ASP A 89 9.71 -9.02 26.76
CA ASP A 89 10.01 -7.93 27.66
C ASP A 89 9.94 -6.51 27.09
N ARG A 90 9.36 -5.61 27.88
CA ARG A 90 9.04 -4.22 27.55
C ARG A 90 10.29 -3.33 27.55
N THR A 91 11.33 -3.73 26.82
CA THR A 91 12.63 -3.05 26.73
C THR A 91 13.12 -2.86 25.28
N LYS A 92 12.48 -3.45 24.25
CA LYS A 92 12.97 -3.36 22.86
C LYS A 92 12.24 -2.42 21.90
N TYR A 93 11.10 -1.83 22.30
CA TYR A 93 10.35 -0.97 21.37
C TYR A 93 11.03 0.39 21.09
N SER A 94 12.08 0.77 21.84
CA SER A 94 12.80 2.04 21.65
C SER A 94 14.08 1.93 20.80
N ASP A 95 14.74 0.77 20.75
CA ASP A 95 15.98 0.61 19.97
C ASP A 95 15.71 0.37 18.48
N ASP A 96 14.62 -0.33 18.15
CA ASP A 96 14.23 -0.60 16.76
C ASP A 96 13.84 0.68 15.99
N ASP A 97 13.31 1.70 16.68
CA ASP A 97 12.97 2.99 16.08
C ASP A 97 14.23 3.77 15.69
N GLU A 98 15.24 3.79 16.57
CA GLU A 98 16.52 4.46 16.33
C GLU A 98 17.36 3.71 15.29
N GLU A 99 17.37 2.37 15.28
CA GLU A 99 18.04 1.58 14.25
C GLU A 99 17.37 1.78 12.88
N TRP A 100 16.03 1.73 12.82
CA TRP A 100 15.27 1.98 11.60
C TRP A 100 15.50 3.41 11.08
N LYS A 101 15.51 4.42 11.96
CA LYS A 101 15.86 5.81 11.62
C LYS A 101 17.25 5.93 11.03
N MET A 102 18.27 5.35 11.68
CA MET A 102 19.65 5.38 11.19
C MET A 102 19.77 4.73 9.80
N LYS A 103 19.09 3.59 9.61
CA LYS A 103 19.05 2.87 8.33
C LYS A 103 18.40 3.69 7.22
N MET A 104 17.35 4.45 7.54
CA MET A 104 16.67 5.32 6.58
C MET A 104 17.45 6.61 6.33
N ALA A 105 18.07 7.20 7.34
CA ALA A 105 18.93 8.37 7.22
C ALA A 105 20.13 8.08 6.31
N TRP A 106 20.78 6.92 6.47
CA TRP A 106 21.89 6.50 5.59
C TRP A 106 21.43 6.28 4.15
N LYS A 107 20.30 5.59 3.95
CA LYS A 107 19.72 5.38 2.61
C LYS A 107 19.32 6.69 1.94
N PHE A 108 18.73 7.61 2.70
CA PHE A 108 18.33 8.92 2.22
C PHE A 108 19.55 9.78 1.87
N GLY A 109 20.59 9.79 2.71
CA GLY A 109 21.84 10.49 2.42
C GLY A 109 22.55 9.96 1.17
N LYS A 110 22.55 8.63 0.96
CA LYS A 110 23.09 8.03 -0.28
C LYS A 110 22.29 8.45 -1.51
N LEU A 111 20.96 8.42 -1.43
CA LEU A 111 20.08 8.86 -2.51
C LEU A 111 20.22 10.36 -2.80
N GLU A 112 20.38 11.19 -1.77
CA GLU A 112 20.59 12.63 -1.89
C GLU A 112 21.92 12.97 -2.60
N ALA A 113 22.97 12.16 -2.39
CA ALA A 113 24.23 12.30 -3.12
C ALA A 113 24.05 11.97 -4.61
N GLU A 114 23.35 10.88 -4.95
CA GLU A 114 23.06 10.51 -6.34
C GLU A 114 22.17 11.56 -7.03
N ILE A 115 21.15 12.08 -6.34
CA ILE A 115 20.30 13.18 -6.84
C ILE A 115 21.12 14.45 -7.08
N ARG A 116 22.08 14.79 -6.20
CA ARG A 116 22.98 15.93 -6.41
C ARG A 116 23.83 15.75 -7.67
N VAL A 117 24.37 14.55 -7.90
CA VAL A 117 25.16 14.25 -9.11
C VAL A 117 24.30 14.34 -10.37
N LEU A 118 23.10 13.74 -10.36
CA LEU A 118 22.14 13.80 -11.46
C LEU A 118 21.64 15.23 -11.73
N LYS A 119 21.42 16.03 -10.69
CA LYS A 119 20.98 17.42 -10.80
C LYS A 119 22.08 18.32 -11.35
N MET A 120 23.31 18.19 -10.87
CA MET A 120 24.45 18.96 -11.39
C MET A 120 24.79 18.55 -12.83
N GLY A 121 24.73 17.24 -13.14
CA GLY A 121 24.88 16.72 -14.49
C GLY A 121 23.78 17.24 -15.43
N GLY A 122 22.51 17.17 -15.02
CA GLY A 122 21.39 17.67 -15.81
C GLY A 122 21.46 19.17 -16.09
N ILE A 123 21.81 19.99 -15.10
CA ILE A 123 22.02 21.43 -15.27
C ILE A 123 23.19 21.69 -16.23
N LEU A 124 24.32 20.99 -16.05
CA LEU A 124 25.49 21.12 -16.92
C LEU A 124 25.15 20.76 -18.38
N MET A 125 24.41 19.67 -18.60
CA MET A 125 23.95 19.27 -19.93
C MET A 125 23.01 20.30 -20.54
N PHE A 126 22.09 20.88 -19.77
CA PHE A 126 21.18 21.92 -20.25
C PHE A 126 21.94 23.19 -20.67
N VAL A 127 22.89 23.65 -19.86
CA VAL A 127 23.74 24.80 -20.21
C VAL A 127 24.55 24.52 -21.47
N PHE A 128 25.14 23.33 -21.61
CA PHE A 128 25.89 22.95 -22.80
C PHE A 128 25.02 22.95 -24.07
N MET A 129 23.79 22.43 -23.99
CA MET A 129 22.83 22.47 -25.11
C MET A 129 22.47 23.91 -25.49
N LEU A 130 22.25 24.80 -24.52
CA LEU A 130 21.99 26.21 -24.78
C LEU A 130 23.18 26.90 -25.46
N LEU A 131 24.42 26.61 -25.03
CA LEU A 131 25.63 27.16 -25.66
C LEU A 131 25.75 26.74 -27.12
N ILE A 132 25.49 25.46 -27.44
CA ILE A 132 25.49 24.98 -28.83
C ILE A 132 24.44 25.73 -29.65
N VAL A 133 23.22 25.87 -29.14
CA VAL A 133 22.15 26.58 -29.85
C VAL A 133 22.55 28.03 -30.11
N ILE A 134 23.08 28.74 -29.10
CA ILE A 134 23.54 30.12 -29.25
C ILE A 134 24.68 30.22 -30.28
N GLU A 135 25.64 29.30 -30.26
CA GLU A 135 26.73 29.28 -31.24
C GLU A 135 26.21 29.05 -32.66
N MET A 136 25.22 28.16 -32.83
CA MET A 136 24.56 27.93 -34.11
C MET A 136 23.81 29.18 -34.59
N GLU A 137 23.07 29.86 -33.71
CA GLU A 137 22.39 31.12 -34.03
C GLU A 137 23.37 32.23 -34.42
N ILE A 138 24.48 32.38 -33.70
CA ILE A 138 25.53 33.36 -34.04
C ILE A 138 26.12 33.04 -35.42
N LYS A 139 26.45 31.77 -35.70
CA LYS A 139 26.94 31.35 -37.02
C LYS A 139 25.93 31.61 -38.13
N VAL A 140 24.64 31.40 -37.86
CA VAL A 140 23.57 31.69 -38.81
C VAL A 140 23.43 33.19 -39.03
N PHE A 141 23.49 33.99 -37.97
CA PHE A 141 23.45 35.44 -38.06
C PHE A 141 24.64 36.00 -38.84
N ASP A 142 25.86 35.53 -38.54
CA ASP A 142 27.08 35.90 -39.27
C ASP A 142 27.00 35.44 -40.73
N TYR A 143 26.52 34.22 -41.00
CA TYR A 143 26.28 33.75 -42.37
C TYR A 143 25.31 34.68 -43.10
N MET A 144 24.17 35.02 -42.49
CA MET A 144 23.19 35.90 -43.11
C MET A 144 23.75 37.31 -43.30
N HIS A 145 24.48 37.86 -42.34
CA HIS A 145 25.05 39.21 -42.44
C HIS A 145 26.22 39.28 -43.43
N THR A 146 27.02 38.22 -43.57
CA THR A 146 28.17 38.21 -44.49
C THR A 146 27.80 37.78 -45.91
N PHE A 147 26.95 36.77 -46.09
CA PHE A 147 26.65 36.21 -47.42
C PHE A 147 25.49 36.88 -48.15
N VAL A 148 24.44 37.32 -47.43
CA VAL A 148 23.24 37.89 -48.07
C VAL A 148 23.52 39.23 -48.76
N PRO A 149 24.29 40.18 -48.18
CA PRO A 149 24.62 41.43 -48.87
C PRO A 149 25.47 41.22 -50.12
N GLY A 150 26.34 40.20 -50.13
CA GLY A 150 27.17 39.84 -51.28
C GLY A 150 26.35 39.29 -52.43
N LEU A 151 25.39 38.40 -52.17
CA LEU A 151 24.51 37.83 -53.21
C LEU A 151 23.60 38.88 -53.85
N LEU A 152 23.02 39.77 -53.04
CA LEU A 152 22.13 40.84 -53.53
C LEU A 152 22.89 41.89 -54.35
N SER A 153 24.15 42.19 -53.98
CA SER A 153 24.99 43.11 -54.75
C SER A 153 25.39 42.53 -56.10
N ASN A 154 25.71 41.23 -56.17
CA ASN A 154 26.07 40.55 -57.41
C ASN A 154 24.88 40.42 -58.38
N GLU A 155 23.66 40.24 -57.85
CA GLU A 155 22.43 40.17 -58.64
C GLU A 155 22.05 41.54 -59.23
N ILE A 156 22.16 42.62 -58.43
CA ILE A 156 21.95 44.01 -58.91
C ILE A 156 22.99 44.41 -59.96
N GLU A 157 24.24 43.94 -59.85
CA GLU A 157 25.29 44.24 -60.82
C GLU A 157 25.12 43.46 -62.14
N MET A 158 24.60 42.22 -62.10
CA MET A 158 24.25 41.46 -63.30
C MET A 158 23.08 42.08 -64.09
N ASP A 159 22.06 42.61 -63.41
CA ASP A 159 20.90 43.26 -64.06
C ASP A 159 21.21 44.65 -64.64
N ARG A 160 22.41 45.20 -64.38
CA ARG A 160 22.84 46.52 -64.86
C ARG A 160 23.72 46.46 -66.11
N ILE A 161 23.99 45.26 -66.65
CA ILE A 161 24.76 45.01 -67.90
C ILE A 161 23.79 44.66 -69.04
#